data_AF-A0A7H8SKA7-F1
#
_entry.id   AF-A0A7H8SKA7-F1
#
_cell.length_a   1.000
_cell.length_b   1.000
_cell.length_c   1.000
_cell.angle_alpha   90.00
_cell.angle_beta   90.00
_cell.angle_gamma   90.00
#
_symmetry.space_group_name_H-M   'P 1'
#
loop_
_entity.id
_entity.type
_entity.pdbx_description
1 polymer ?
#
loop_
_entity_poly.entity_id
_entity_poly.type
_entity_poly.pdbx_seq_one_letter_code
_entity_poly.pdbx_strand_id
1 'polypeptide(L)'
;MGDFMKKESKQHFLLSAKARTLSVYEIMQITHEQAFLLFKEMRWGKEQPTCPHCDTQDHHYFIRGRKQWRCKCCNHTFSVTSGTIFAFHKLPLKIYLAAIAIYSNAVKGLSALQLGRDLGVQYKTAFVLAHKIRESLIDQRDDELLSGDVHMDGAYVNGYVRPKNYKDDRVDRRKAEYQNPNKRCIVVLRQKAMNSNLQGADKTKTYVVYSENQKDINHLANQHIKHGSTIHADESTAYDTLNARFTTKRVNHQYEYRSKDGVTNNLAESYFSRFRRMQLGQMHKFGVMYLANYANEAAYREDTRRWSNGEIFTDILMKCAQTRTHKDWCGYWQGNKRKSERLVC
;
A
#
# COMPACT_ATOMS: atom_id res chain seq x y z
N MET A 1 52.70 3.72 -12.17
CA MET A 1 52.23 3.26 -10.84
C MET A 1 50.85 3.89 -10.66
N GLY A 2 49.79 3.17 -11.03
CA GLY A 2 48.44 3.74 -11.14
C GLY A 2 47.77 3.86 -9.78
N ASP A 3 47.33 5.07 -9.45
CA ASP A 3 46.50 5.36 -8.29
C ASP A 3 45.17 4.62 -8.41
N PHE A 4 45.05 3.50 -7.68
CA PHE A 4 43.76 2.91 -7.36
C PHE A 4 43.05 3.84 -6.37
N MET A 5 42.29 4.82 -6.90
CA MET A 5 41.33 5.59 -6.13
C MET A 5 40.41 4.63 -5.37
N LYS A 6 40.63 4.49 -4.06
CA LYS A 6 39.69 3.84 -3.15
C LYS A 6 38.38 4.62 -3.23
N LYS A 7 37.38 4.01 -3.88
CA LYS A 7 36.00 4.49 -3.88
C LYS A 7 35.55 4.52 -2.41
N GLU A 8 35.47 5.70 -1.81
CA GLU A 8 34.93 5.86 -0.46
C GLU A 8 33.51 5.27 -0.45
N SER A 9 33.38 4.12 0.20
CA SER A 9 32.10 3.43 0.36
C SER A 9 31.25 4.23 1.35
N LYS A 10 30.50 5.22 0.86
CA LYS A 10 29.47 5.91 1.65
C LYS A 10 28.52 4.87 2.25
N GLN A 11 28.29 4.95 3.56
CA GLN A 11 27.39 4.05 4.29
C GLN A 11 26.00 4.06 3.63
N HIS A 12 25.44 2.87 3.38
CA HIS A 12 24.09 2.75 2.83
C HIS A 12 23.06 3.33 3.80
N PHE A 13 22.11 4.16 3.32
CA PHE A 13 21.13 4.88 4.15
C PHE A 13 20.44 3.99 5.20
N LEU A 14 19.98 2.79 4.80
CA LEU A 14 19.28 1.87 5.71
C LEU A 14 20.13 1.33 6.87
N LEU A 15 21.45 1.49 6.82
CA LEU A 15 22.36 1.14 7.90
C LEU A 15 22.70 2.33 8.80
N SER A 16 22.25 3.54 8.44
CA SER A 16 22.53 4.76 9.18
C SER A 16 21.55 4.97 10.33
N ALA A 17 21.96 5.75 11.34
CA ALA A 17 21.07 6.17 12.43
C ALA A 17 19.86 6.98 11.93
N LYS A 18 20.02 7.73 10.82
CA LYS A 18 18.93 8.51 10.21
C LYS A 18 17.76 7.64 9.75
N ALA A 19 17.99 6.38 9.39
CA ALA A 19 16.92 5.47 8.99
C ALA A 19 16.18 4.83 10.18
N ARG A 20 16.76 4.88 11.39
CA ARG A 20 16.29 4.17 12.60
C ARG A 20 15.94 5.18 13.69
N THR A 21 14.76 5.78 13.58
CA THR A 21 14.23 6.84 14.45
C THR A 21 13.12 6.35 15.39
N LEU A 22 12.69 5.10 15.26
CA LEU A 22 11.62 4.50 16.07
C LEU A 22 12.00 3.09 16.55
N SER A 23 11.68 2.78 17.80
CA SER A 23 11.68 1.41 18.33
C SER A 23 10.29 0.96 18.78
N VAL A 24 9.95 -0.31 18.52
CA VAL A 24 8.73 -0.93 19.07
C VAL A 24 8.77 -0.95 20.60
N TYR A 25 9.97 -1.09 21.19
CA TYR A 25 10.16 -1.05 22.63
C TYR A 25 9.71 0.29 23.24
N GLU A 26 10.10 1.41 22.63
CA GLU A 26 9.72 2.76 23.09
C GLU A 26 8.20 2.95 23.02
N ILE A 27 7.57 2.52 21.93
CA ILE A 27 6.10 2.53 21.79
C ILE A 27 5.44 1.67 22.88
N MET A 28 6.06 0.56 23.26
CA MET A 28 5.55 -0.30 24.33
C MET A 28 5.84 0.22 25.74
N GLN A 29 6.56 1.33 25.90
CA GLN A 29 6.75 2.00 27.19
C GLN A 29 5.81 3.18 27.42
N ILE A 30 5.18 3.71 26.37
CA ILE A 30 4.30 4.88 26.52
C ILE A 30 3.10 4.59 27.44
N THR A 31 2.60 5.64 28.09
CA THR A 31 1.41 5.61 28.94
C THR A 31 0.12 5.68 28.11
N HIS A 32 -1.01 5.34 28.73
CA HIS A 32 -2.34 5.52 28.12
C HIS A 32 -2.66 6.98 27.79
N GLU A 33 -2.04 7.93 28.49
CA GLU A 33 -2.17 9.36 28.22
C GLU A 33 -1.35 9.77 27.00
N GLN A 34 -0.09 9.37 26.93
CA GLN A 34 0.76 9.62 25.77
C GLN A 34 0.17 9.01 24.49
N ALA A 35 -0.36 7.78 24.56
CA ALA A 35 -1.04 7.16 23.42
C ALA A 35 -2.26 7.97 22.95
N PHE A 36 -3.06 8.49 23.90
CA PHE A 36 -4.21 9.34 23.58
C PHE A 36 -3.78 10.67 22.92
N LEU A 37 -2.74 11.32 23.46
CA LEU A 37 -2.22 12.57 22.92
C LEU A 37 -1.65 12.38 21.51
N LEU A 38 -0.92 11.30 21.27
CA LEU A 38 -0.39 10.98 19.95
C LEU A 38 -1.53 10.76 18.93
N PHE A 39 -2.58 10.01 19.28
CA PHE A 39 -3.74 9.87 18.41
C PHE A 39 -4.48 11.19 18.15
N LYS A 40 -4.58 12.05 19.16
CA LYS A 40 -5.19 13.38 19.03
C LYS A 40 -4.38 14.24 18.05
N GLU A 41 -3.07 14.29 18.22
CA GLU A 41 -2.15 15.03 17.37
C GLU A 41 -2.19 14.54 15.92
N MET A 42 -2.17 13.23 15.70
CA MET A 42 -2.21 12.66 14.34
C MET A 42 -3.54 12.90 13.63
N ARG A 43 -4.61 13.10 14.39
CA ARG A 43 -5.96 13.31 13.84
C ARG A 43 -6.27 14.77 13.53
N TRP A 44 -5.96 15.67 14.45
CA TRP A 44 -6.36 17.08 14.38
C TRP A 44 -5.17 18.04 14.42
N GLY A 45 -3.94 17.55 14.58
CA GLY A 45 -2.75 18.38 14.69
C GLY A 45 -2.88 19.40 15.83
N LYS A 46 -2.66 20.68 15.49
CA LYS A 46 -2.82 21.82 16.39
C LYS A 46 -4.24 22.39 16.39
N GLU A 47 -5.12 21.84 15.56
CA GLU A 47 -6.48 22.34 15.39
C GLU A 47 -7.43 21.84 16.49
N GLN A 48 -8.62 22.43 16.53
CA GLN A 48 -9.66 21.97 17.44
C GLN A 48 -10.24 20.62 16.96
N PRO A 49 -10.73 19.77 17.88
CA PRO A 49 -11.35 18.51 17.50
C PRO A 49 -12.55 18.72 16.58
N THR A 50 -12.56 18.04 15.44
CA THR A 50 -13.71 18.01 14.52
C THR A 50 -14.69 16.92 14.92
N CYS A 51 -15.97 17.25 15.05
CA CYS A 51 -17.01 16.28 15.36
C CYS A 51 -17.28 15.36 14.15
N PRO A 52 -17.21 14.03 14.30
CA PRO A 52 -17.42 13.10 13.18
C PRO A 52 -18.89 12.96 12.74
N HIS A 53 -19.84 13.61 13.43
CA HIS A 53 -21.27 13.53 13.12
C HIS A 53 -21.76 14.73 12.30
N CYS A 54 -21.31 15.95 12.65
CA CYS A 54 -21.75 17.19 12.00
C CYS A 54 -20.61 17.99 11.36
N ASP A 55 -19.40 17.42 11.32
CA ASP A 55 -18.17 18.02 10.76
C ASP A 55 -17.79 19.41 11.33
N THR A 56 -18.47 19.85 12.40
CA THR A 56 -18.14 21.10 13.08
C THR A 56 -16.82 20.97 13.82
N GLN A 57 -15.94 21.95 13.59
CA GLN A 57 -14.68 22.13 14.30
C GLN A 57 -14.82 23.31 15.27
N ASP A 58 -14.84 23.01 16.57
CA ASP A 58 -15.10 24.01 17.61
C ASP A 58 -14.52 23.54 18.96
N HIS A 59 -14.54 24.42 19.97
CA HIS A 59 -14.23 24.14 21.36
C HIS A 59 -15.28 23.23 22.00
N HIS A 60 -15.31 21.96 21.63
CA HIS A 60 -16.20 20.97 22.22
C HIS A 60 -15.91 20.71 23.70
N TYR A 61 -16.93 20.32 24.47
CA TYR A 61 -16.76 20.08 25.91
C TYR A 61 -16.00 18.77 26.15
N PHE A 62 -14.81 18.85 26.74
CA PHE A 62 -13.95 17.69 26.97
C PHE A 62 -14.26 17.00 28.32
N ILE A 63 -14.72 15.75 28.25
CA ILE A 63 -15.00 14.87 29.37
C ILE A 63 -13.71 14.13 29.75
N ARG A 64 -12.92 14.73 30.66
CA ARG A 64 -11.58 14.25 31.04
C ARG A 64 -11.55 12.77 31.44
N GLY A 65 -12.48 12.32 32.30
CA GLY A 65 -12.51 10.95 32.80
C GLY A 65 -12.74 9.87 31.72
N ARG A 66 -13.40 10.23 30.61
CA ARG A 66 -13.66 9.31 29.47
C ARG A 66 -12.78 9.57 28.26
N LYS A 67 -11.96 10.63 28.29
CA LYS A 67 -11.16 11.10 27.14
C LYS A 67 -12.01 11.27 25.87
N GLN A 68 -13.18 11.90 26.04
CA GLN A 68 -14.18 12.12 24.99
C GLN A 68 -14.60 13.59 24.94
N TRP A 69 -15.12 14.02 23.81
CA TRP A 69 -15.72 15.33 23.60
C TRP A 69 -17.23 15.20 23.43
N ARG A 70 -17.99 16.14 23.99
CA ARG A 70 -19.40 16.37 23.67
C ARG A 70 -19.46 17.54 22.70
N CYS A 71 -19.94 17.29 21.48
CA CYS A 71 -20.08 18.30 20.46
C CYS A 71 -21.08 19.38 20.91
N LYS A 72 -20.70 20.66 20.79
CA LYS A 72 -21.56 21.80 21.11
C LYS A 72 -22.71 21.98 20.12
N CYS A 73 -22.50 21.61 18.86
CA CYS A 73 -23.47 21.78 17.79
C CYS A 73 -24.55 20.68 17.82
N CYS A 74 -24.15 19.40 17.75
CA CYS A 74 -25.10 18.28 17.61
C CYS A 74 -25.26 17.43 18.85
N ASN A 75 -24.62 17.78 19.98
CA ASN A 75 -24.61 16.96 21.20
C ASN A 75 -24.07 15.53 21.00
N HIS A 76 -23.41 15.20 19.89
CA HIS A 76 -22.79 13.89 19.73
C HIS A 76 -21.55 13.75 20.64
N THR A 77 -21.39 12.60 21.30
CA THR A 77 -20.20 12.30 22.10
C THR A 77 -19.21 11.49 21.27
N PHE A 78 -17.96 11.94 21.18
CA PHE A 78 -16.95 11.29 20.34
C PHE A 78 -15.57 11.25 21.01
N SER A 79 -14.71 10.34 20.58
CA SER A 79 -13.31 10.18 21.03
C SER A 79 -12.33 10.45 19.90
N VAL A 80 -11.02 10.33 20.18
CA VAL A 80 -9.95 10.42 19.18
C VAL A 80 -10.06 9.37 18.06
N THR A 81 -10.78 8.27 18.28
CA THR A 81 -10.99 7.20 17.30
C THR A 81 -12.39 7.19 16.69
N SER A 82 -13.33 7.98 17.21
CA SER A 82 -14.71 8.03 16.67
C SER A 82 -14.72 8.46 15.21
N GLY A 83 -15.33 7.67 14.32
CA GLY A 83 -15.39 7.97 12.89
C GLY A 83 -14.12 7.57 12.11
N THR A 84 -13.10 7.00 12.75
CA THR A 84 -11.89 6.50 12.06
C THR A 84 -11.94 4.98 11.85
N ILE A 85 -10.96 4.39 11.18
CA ILE A 85 -10.85 2.92 11.09
C ILE A 85 -10.75 2.24 12.46
N PHE A 86 -10.33 2.96 13.52
CA PHE A 86 -10.24 2.46 14.89
C PHE A 86 -11.46 2.79 15.75
N ALA A 87 -12.55 3.27 15.13
CA ALA A 87 -13.82 3.40 15.82
C ALA A 87 -14.23 2.08 16.50
N PHE A 88 -14.88 2.18 17.65
CA PHE A 88 -15.34 1.05 18.46
C PHE A 88 -14.22 0.10 18.90
N HIS A 89 -12.99 0.62 19.06
CA HIS A 89 -11.88 -0.19 19.56
C HIS A 89 -12.17 -0.76 20.96
N LYS A 90 -11.76 -2.01 21.16
CA LYS A 90 -11.81 -2.70 22.46
C LYS A 90 -10.43 -2.86 23.10
N LEU A 91 -9.38 -2.81 22.29
CA LEU A 91 -8.00 -2.85 22.77
C LEU A 91 -7.55 -1.47 23.23
N PRO A 92 -6.59 -1.37 24.16
CA PRO A 92 -5.95 -0.10 24.50
C PRO A 92 -5.29 0.55 23.27
N LEU A 93 -5.34 1.88 23.17
CA LEU A 93 -4.75 2.64 22.05
C LEU A 93 -3.27 2.31 21.80
N LYS A 94 -2.53 2.05 22.88
CA LYS A 94 -1.13 1.61 22.83
C LYS A 94 -0.91 0.36 21.98
N ILE A 95 -1.84 -0.59 21.98
CA ILE A 95 -1.74 -1.81 21.16
C ILE A 95 -1.90 -1.49 19.66
N TYR A 96 -2.72 -0.51 19.31
CA TYR A 96 -2.83 -0.03 17.92
C TYR A 96 -1.54 0.65 17.47
N LEU A 97 -0.92 1.45 18.33
CA LEU A 97 0.39 2.06 18.06
C LEU A 97 1.47 0.99 17.87
N ALA A 98 1.52 0.00 18.74
CA ALA A 98 2.44 -1.13 18.60
C ALA A 98 2.23 -1.88 17.28
N ALA A 99 0.96 -2.12 16.90
CA ALA A 99 0.63 -2.77 15.64
C ALA A 99 1.14 -1.98 14.43
N ILE A 100 0.96 -0.65 14.43
CA ILE A 100 1.44 0.23 13.36
C ILE A 100 2.98 0.26 13.34
N ALA A 101 3.64 0.30 14.50
CA ALA A 101 5.10 0.28 14.59
C ALA A 101 5.69 -1.02 14.02
N ILE A 102 5.13 -2.18 14.40
CA ILE A 102 5.53 -3.49 13.85
C ILE A 102 5.27 -3.53 12.34
N TYR A 103 4.10 -3.07 11.90
CA TYR A 103 3.75 -3.03 10.48
C TYR A 103 4.67 -2.12 9.65
N SER A 104 5.09 -0.98 10.21
CA SER A 104 6.01 -0.03 9.59
C SER A 104 7.40 -0.63 9.41
N ASN A 105 7.90 -1.34 10.42
CA ASN A 105 9.19 -2.02 10.38
C ASN A 105 9.23 -3.23 9.42
N ALA A 106 8.08 -3.84 9.11
CA ALA A 106 7.99 -5.03 8.28
C ALA A 106 8.14 -4.77 6.77
N VAL A 107 9.34 -4.40 6.31
CA VAL A 107 9.63 -3.91 4.94
C VAL A 107 9.17 -4.84 3.79
N LYS A 108 8.99 -6.15 4.03
CA LYS A 108 8.52 -7.12 3.02
C LYS A 108 7.05 -7.51 3.18
N GLY A 109 6.31 -6.83 4.05
CA GLY A 109 4.96 -7.18 4.48
C GLY A 109 4.93 -7.96 5.80
N LEU A 110 3.76 -7.97 6.45
CA LEU A 110 3.52 -8.61 7.74
C LEU A 110 2.29 -9.52 7.74
N SER A 111 2.49 -10.82 8.01
CA SER A 111 1.39 -11.76 8.11
C SER A 111 0.52 -11.50 9.35
N ALA A 112 -0.79 -11.75 9.25
CA ALA A 112 -1.70 -11.58 10.38
C ALA A 112 -1.40 -12.55 11.54
N LEU A 113 -0.83 -13.73 11.25
CA LEU A 113 -0.38 -14.69 12.27
C LEU A 113 0.82 -14.15 13.04
N GLN A 114 1.79 -13.55 12.34
CA GLN A 114 2.94 -12.93 12.97
C GLN A 114 2.51 -11.74 13.83
N LEU A 115 1.70 -10.81 13.29
CA LEU A 115 1.18 -9.68 14.05
C LEU A 115 0.40 -10.14 15.30
N GLY A 116 -0.38 -11.22 15.20
CA GLY A 116 -1.09 -11.79 16.34
C GLY A 116 -0.17 -12.27 17.46
N ARG A 117 0.96 -12.92 17.11
CA ARG A 117 1.98 -13.36 18.06
C ARG A 117 2.70 -12.17 18.70
N ASP A 118 3.11 -11.19 17.88
CA ASP A 118 3.84 -10.02 18.36
C ASP A 118 3.02 -9.17 19.33
N LEU A 119 1.70 -9.08 19.12
CA LEU A 119 0.78 -8.33 19.98
C LEU A 119 0.13 -9.15 21.11
N GLY A 120 0.25 -10.49 21.08
CA GLY A 120 -0.47 -11.36 22.00
C GLY A 120 -1.99 -11.34 21.83
N VAL A 121 -2.50 -11.20 20.60
CA VAL A 121 -3.94 -11.16 20.29
C VAL A 121 -4.36 -12.32 19.39
N GLN A 122 -5.65 -12.66 19.40
CA GLN A 122 -6.19 -13.67 18.50
C GLN A 122 -5.96 -13.27 17.03
N TYR A 123 -5.69 -14.27 16.18
CA TYR A 123 -5.56 -14.10 14.72
C TYR A 123 -6.66 -13.24 14.10
N LYS A 124 -7.92 -13.44 14.53
CA LYS A 124 -9.08 -12.68 14.05
C LYS A 124 -8.91 -11.17 14.24
N THR A 125 -8.37 -10.76 15.38
CA THR A 125 -8.11 -9.36 15.71
C THR A 125 -6.95 -8.81 14.88
N ALA A 126 -5.84 -9.55 14.82
CA ALA A 126 -4.67 -9.16 14.03
C ALA A 126 -4.97 -9.04 12.54
N PHE A 127 -5.79 -9.96 11.99
CA PHE A 127 -6.22 -9.93 10.59
C PHE A 127 -6.99 -8.65 10.27
N VAL A 128 -8.03 -8.32 11.05
CA VAL A 128 -8.84 -7.12 10.84
C VAL A 128 -7.99 -5.87 11.02
N LEU A 129 -7.10 -5.85 12.02
CA LEU A 129 -6.21 -4.71 12.27
C LEU A 129 -5.25 -4.47 11.10
N ALA A 130 -4.57 -5.50 10.62
CA ALA A 130 -3.64 -5.38 9.49
C ALA A 130 -4.38 -4.94 8.21
N HIS A 131 -5.60 -5.42 7.99
CA HIS A 131 -6.40 -5.00 6.84
C HIS A 131 -6.96 -3.58 6.97
N LYS A 132 -7.32 -3.13 8.17
CA LYS A 132 -7.68 -1.72 8.41
C LYS A 132 -6.52 -0.79 8.08
N ILE A 133 -5.29 -1.15 8.46
CA ILE A 133 -4.08 -0.40 8.07
C ILE A 133 -3.90 -0.42 6.55
N ARG A 134 -4.04 -1.57 5.88
CA ARG A 134 -3.98 -1.61 4.41
C ARG A 134 -5.06 -0.78 3.74
N GLU A 135 -6.24 -0.69 4.35
CA GLU A 135 -7.35 0.13 3.84
C GLU A 135 -7.04 1.62 3.95
N SER A 136 -6.43 2.08 5.06
CA SER A 136 -6.02 3.48 5.15
C SER A 136 -4.92 3.85 4.15
N LEU A 137 -4.00 2.93 3.86
CA LEU A 137 -2.96 3.18 2.85
C LEU A 137 -3.51 3.40 1.44
N ILE A 138 -4.62 2.76 1.09
CA ILE A 138 -5.23 2.87 -0.24
C ILE A 138 -6.26 3.99 -0.31
N ASP A 139 -7.00 4.24 0.77
CA ASP A 139 -7.96 5.34 0.87
C ASP A 139 -7.27 6.70 0.93
N GLN A 140 -6.12 6.78 1.60
CA GLN A 140 -5.31 7.99 1.73
C GLN A 140 -4.13 7.98 0.75
N ARG A 141 -4.26 7.26 -0.36
CA ARG A 141 -3.26 7.29 -1.42
C ARG A 141 -3.28 8.66 -2.09
N ASP A 142 -2.12 9.11 -2.54
CA ASP A 142 -2.01 10.33 -3.33
C ASP A 142 -2.70 10.19 -4.70
N ASP A 143 -3.67 11.08 -4.95
CA ASP A 143 -4.46 11.12 -6.18
C ASP A 143 -3.81 11.94 -7.29
N GLU A 144 -2.71 12.66 -7.03
CA GLU A 144 -1.98 13.42 -8.05
C GLU A 144 -1.59 12.57 -9.26
N LEU A 145 -1.72 13.14 -10.46
CA LEU A 145 -1.31 12.48 -11.70
C LEU A 145 0.20 12.23 -11.71
N LEU A 146 0.60 11.05 -12.17
CA LEU A 146 2.00 10.74 -12.45
C LEU A 146 2.49 11.58 -13.64
N SER A 147 3.75 11.98 -13.64
CA SER A 147 4.31 12.84 -14.69
C SER A 147 5.77 12.51 -15.03
N GLY A 148 6.25 13.01 -16.18
CA GLY A 148 7.61 12.77 -16.64
C GLY A 148 7.78 11.38 -17.26
N ASP A 149 8.74 10.59 -16.78
CA ASP A 149 8.92 9.20 -17.21
C ASP A 149 8.09 8.26 -16.33
N VAL A 150 7.09 7.58 -16.91
CA VAL A 150 6.23 6.64 -16.20
C VAL A 150 6.37 5.24 -16.79
N HIS A 151 6.75 4.28 -15.96
CA HIS A 151 6.84 2.87 -16.33
C HIS A 151 5.52 2.16 -16.03
N MET A 152 4.97 1.46 -17.01
CA MET A 152 3.69 0.76 -16.91
C MET A 152 3.86 -0.71 -17.31
N ASP A 153 3.36 -1.61 -16.46
CA ASP A 153 3.49 -3.06 -16.68
C ASP A 153 2.39 -3.83 -15.94
N GLY A 154 2.11 -5.04 -16.41
CA GLY A 154 1.10 -5.95 -15.86
C GLY A 154 1.70 -7.29 -15.43
N ALA A 155 1.32 -7.77 -14.23
CA ALA A 155 1.69 -9.11 -13.79
C ALA A 155 0.49 -9.91 -13.29
N TYR A 156 0.36 -11.14 -13.81
CA TYR A 156 -0.70 -12.06 -13.42
C TYR A 156 -0.41 -12.74 -12.07
N VAL A 157 -1.40 -12.71 -11.19
CA VAL A 157 -1.37 -13.38 -9.88
C VAL A 157 -2.51 -14.38 -9.77
N ASN A 158 -2.38 -15.33 -8.82
CA ASN A 158 -3.39 -16.36 -8.55
C ASN A 158 -3.77 -17.23 -9.78
N GLY A 159 -2.91 -17.27 -10.80
CA GLY A 159 -3.11 -18.07 -12.01
C GLY A 159 -2.67 -19.52 -11.91
N TYR A 160 -2.05 -19.94 -10.80
CA TYR A 160 -1.54 -21.30 -10.66
C TYR A 160 -2.71 -22.30 -10.59
N VAL A 161 -2.67 -23.27 -11.50
CA VAL A 161 -3.54 -24.45 -11.52
C VAL A 161 -2.64 -25.67 -11.29
N ARG A 162 -2.88 -26.41 -10.21
CA ARG A 162 -2.08 -27.62 -9.90
C ARG A 162 -2.26 -28.63 -11.04
N PRO A 163 -1.18 -29.11 -11.69
CA PRO A 163 -1.29 -30.18 -12.67
C PRO A 163 -1.87 -31.43 -12.01
N LYS A 164 -2.68 -32.18 -12.75
CA LYS A 164 -3.00 -33.55 -12.36
C LYS A 164 -1.73 -34.42 -12.43
N ASN A 165 -1.71 -35.45 -11.59
CA ASN A 165 -0.54 -36.30 -11.40
C ASN A 165 -0.15 -37.01 -12.71
N TYR A 166 -1.12 -37.62 -13.39
CA TYR A 166 -0.93 -38.27 -14.68
C TYR A 166 -0.90 -37.25 -15.82
N LYS A 167 -0.05 -37.51 -16.82
CA LYS A 167 0.13 -36.61 -17.97
C LYS A 167 -1.13 -36.55 -18.83
N ASP A 168 -1.82 -37.67 -18.99
CA ASP A 168 -2.99 -37.80 -19.86
C ASP A 168 -4.21 -37.02 -19.33
N ASP A 169 -4.26 -36.77 -18.01
CA ASP A 169 -5.32 -35.96 -17.41
C ASP A 169 -5.02 -34.45 -17.43
N ARG A 170 -3.85 -34.03 -17.93
CA ARG A 170 -3.47 -32.62 -17.92
C ARG A 170 -4.28 -31.84 -18.96
N VAL A 171 -4.98 -30.83 -18.48
CA VAL A 171 -5.76 -29.92 -19.32
C VAL A 171 -4.89 -28.84 -19.99
N ASP A 172 -5.29 -28.40 -21.19
CA ASP A 172 -4.64 -27.29 -21.89
C ASP A 172 -5.00 -25.95 -21.24
N ARG A 173 -4.10 -25.43 -20.42
CA ARG A 173 -4.28 -24.19 -19.64
C ARG A 173 -4.31 -22.92 -20.49
N ARG A 174 -4.05 -23.01 -21.80
CA ARG A 174 -4.22 -21.88 -22.72
C ARG A 174 -5.71 -21.56 -22.91
N LYS A 175 -6.58 -22.56 -22.84
CA LYS A 175 -8.03 -22.37 -22.96
C LYS A 175 -8.60 -21.70 -21.70
N ALA A 176 -9.45 -20.70 -21.89
CA ALA A 176 -10.03 -19.90 -20.81
C ALA A 176 -10.78 -20.74 -19.77
N GLU A 177 -11.50 -21.79 -20.20
CA GLU A 177 -12.25 -22.72 -19.35
C GLU A 177 -11.36 -23.47 -18.32
N TYR A 178 -10.08 -23.66 -18.62
CA TYR A 178 -9.13 -24.35 -17.75
C TYR A 178 -8.22 -23.39 -16.97
N GLN A 179 -8.42 -22.08 -17.11
CA GLN A 179 -7.71 -21.08 -16.32
C GLN A 179 -8.34 -20.94 -14.94
N ASN A 180 -7.52 -20.54 -13.96
CA ASN A 180 -8.02 -20.27 -12.62
C ASN A 180 -8.96 -19.05 -12.67
N PRO A 181 -10.23 -19.15 -12.23
CA PRO A 181 -11.17 -18.03 -12.24
C PRO A 181 -10.74 -16.88 -11.33
N ASN A 182 -9.82 -17.13 -10.39
CA ASN A 182 -9.22 -16.12 -9.51
C ASN A 182 -7.95 -15.48 -10.10
N LYS A 183 -7.54 -15.84 -11.32
CA LYS A 183 -6.43 -15.20 -12.02
C LYS A 183 -6.78 -13.74 -12.25
N ARG A 184 -5.91 -12.83 -11.81
CA ARG A 184 -6.04 -11.39 -12.00
C ARG A 184 -4.73 -10.82 -12.49
N CYS A 185 -4.79 -9.72 -13.24
CA CYS A 185 -3.60 -8.94 -13.57
C CYS A 185 -3.51 -7.73 -12.62
N ILE A 186 -2.34 -7.53 -12.04
CA ILE A 186 -2.01 -6.28 -11.33
C ILE A 186 -1.28 -5.40 -12.32
N VAL A 187 -1.82 -4.22 -12.59
CA VAL A 187 -1.17 -3.19 -13.40
C VAL A 187 -0.50 -2.21 -12.45
N VAL A 188 0.78 -1.95 -12.67
CA VAL A 188 1.56 -0.94 -11.92
C VAL A 188 1.91 0.22 -12.85
N LEU A 189 1.80 1.44 -12.32
CA LEU A 189 2.26 2.67 -12.95
C LEU A 189 3.29 3.29 -12.00
N ARG A 190 4.53 3.47 -12.44
CA ARG A 190 5.63 4.00 -11.61
C ARG A 190 6.25 5.23 -12.24
N GLN A 191 6.13 6.35 -11.55
CA GLN A 191 6.86 7.56 -11.89
C GLN A 191 8.33 7.39 -11.49
N LYS A 192 9.24 7.69 -12.42
CA LYS A 192 10.66 7.83 -12.13
C LYS A 192 10.90 9.11 -11.33
N ALA A 193 11.71 9.00 -10.29
CA ALA A 193 12.03 10.12 -9.43
C ALA A 193 12.66 11.26 -10.23
N MET A 194 12.11 12.47 -10.08
CA MET A 194 12.63 13.68 -10.71
C MET A 194 13.80 14.30 -9.93
N ASN A 195 13.92 13.96 -8.64
CA ASN A 195 14.96 14.47 -7.76
C ASN A 195 16.26 13.68 -7.93
N SER A 196 17.38 14.38 -8.17
CA SER A 196 18.72 13.80 -8.36
C SER A 196 19.21 12.95 -7.19
N ASN A 197 18.66 13.14 -5.99
CA ASN A 197 19.05 12.40 -4.79
C ASN A 197 18.39 11.01 -4.65
N LEU A 198 17.31 10.74 -5.40
CA LEU A 198 16.61 9.46 -5.35
C LEU A 198 16.76 8.73 -6.68
N GLN A 199 17.53 7.64 -6.66
CA GLN A 199 17.57 6.73 -7.80
C GLN A 199 16.37 5.77 -7.77
N GLY A 200 15.63 5.69 -8.88
CA GLY A 200 14.50 4.78 -9.06
C GLY A 200 13.17 5.51 -9.19
N ALA A 201 12.09 4.91 -8.65
CA ALA A 201 10.76 5.51 -8.61
C ALA A 201 10.49 6.19 -7.26
N ASP A 202 9.66 7.24 -7.28
CA ASP A 202 9.19 7.98 -6.10
C ASP A 202 7.67 7.89 -5.88
N LYS A 203 6.89 7.61 -6.92
CA LYS A 203 5.44 7.46 -6.84
C LYS A 203 4.95 6.25 -7.63
N THR A 204 4.23 5.35 -6.96
CA THR A 204 3.72 4.10 -7.53
C THR A 204 2.21 4.00 -7.32
N LYS A 205 1.47 3.79 -8.42
CA LYS A 205 0.04 3.45 -8.39
C LYS A 205 -0.18 2.04 -8.89
N THR A 206 -1.08 1.32 -8.23
CA THR A 206 -1.40 -0.08 -8.57
C THR A 206 -2.89 -0.27 -8.68
N TYR A 207 -3.27 -1.14 -9.63
CA TYR A 207 -4.65 -1.44 -9.96
C TYR A 207 -4.79 -2.92 -10.30
N VAL A 208 -6.00 -3.46 -10.13
CA VAL A 208 -6.32 -4.85 -10.44
C VAL A 208 -7.31 -4.88 -11.59
N VAL A 209 -7.01 -5.66 -12.61
CA VAL A 209 -7.87 -5.90 -13.78
C VAL A 209 -8.05 -7.40 -13.99
N TYR A 210 -9.09 -7.79 -14.72
CA TYR A 210 -9.30 -9.20 -15.07
C TYR A 210 -8.16 -9.73 -15.95
N SER A 211 -7.83 -8.98 -16.98
CA SER A 211 -6.77 -9.27 -17.93
C SER A 211 -6.14 -7.99 -18.44
N GLU A 212 -4.88 -8.07 -18.83
CA GLU A 212 -4.20 -6.98 -19.51
C GLU A 212 -4.81 -6.76 -20.90
N ASN A 213 -5.55 -5.68 -21.08
CA ASN A 213 -6.25 -5.35 -22.32
C ASN A 213 -6.19 -3.84 -22.62
N GLN A 214 -6.32 -3.47 -23.90
CA GLN A 214 -6.16 -2.08 -24.34
C GLN A 214 -7.14 -1.11 -23.67
N LYS A 215 -8.39 -1.52 -23.43
CA LYS A 215 -9.41 -0.65 -22.82
C LYS A 215 -8.97 -0.22 -21.42
N ASP A 216 -8.65 -1.18 -20.55
CA ASP A 216 -8.30 -0.89 -19.16
C ASP A 216 -6.96 -0.16 -19.05
N ILE A 217 -5.98 -0.53 -19.88
CA ILE A 217 -4.66 0.13 -19.92
C ILE A 217 -4.79 1.60 -20.37
N ASN A 218 -5.54 1.87 -21.43
CA ASN A 218 -5.82 3.24 -21.85
C ASN A 218 -6.58 4.02 -20.77
N HIS A 219 -7.59 3.40 -20.16
CA HIS A 219 -8.36 4.06 -19.10
C HIS A 219 -7.45 4.49 -17.94
N LEU A 220 -6.61 3.56 -17.44
CA LEU A 220 -5.65 3.85 -16.37
C LEU A 220 -4.64 4.92 -16.75
N ALA A 221 -4.06 4.85 -17.95
CA ALA A 221 -3.09 5.83 -18.41
C ALA A 221 -3.71 7.24 -18.49
N ASN A 222 -4.89 7.36 -19.09
CA ASN A 222 -5.57 8.66 -19.22
C ASN A 222 -6.02 9.24 -17.86
N GLN A 223 -6.43 8.39 -16.92
CA GLN A 223 -6.91 8.86 -15.62
C GLN A 223 -5.77 9.22 -14.65
N HIS A 224 -4.60 8.61 -14.81
CA HIS A 224 -3.55 8.67 -13.77
C HIS A 224 -2.19 9.18 -14.25
N ILE A 225 -2.01 9.44 -15.55
CA ILE A 225 -0.78 9.98 -16.11
C ILE A 225 -1.08 11.33 -16.77
N LYS A 226 -0.31 12.35 -16.42
CA LYS A 226 -0.41 13.70 -16.99
C LYS A 226 -0.04 13.67 -18.48
N HIS A 227 -0.83 14.37 -19.31
CA HIS A 227 -0.49 14.57 -20.73
C HIS A 227 0.90 15.20 -20.90
N GLY A 228 1.61 14.79 -21.96
CA GLY A 228 3.00 15.18 -22.22
C GLY A 228 4.05 14.32 -21.51
N SER A 229 3.63 13.34 -20.69
CA SER A 229 4.53 12.35 -20.08
C SER A 229 4.97 11.28 -21.09
N THR A 230 6.11 10.65 -20.82
CA THR A 230 6.62 9.50 -21.58
C THR A 230 6.27 8.21 -20.86
N ILE A 231 5.60 7.28 -21.54
CA ILE A 231 5.28 5.96 -21.00
C ILE A 231 6.30 4.92 -21.46
N HIS A 232 6.87 4.18 -20.53
CA HIS A 232 7.73 3.04 -20.77
C HIS A 232 6.93 1.75 -20.53
N ALA A 233 6.78 0.89 -21.53
CA ALA A 233 6.00 -0.35 -21.42
C ALA A 233 6.67 -1.54 -22.14
N ASP A 234 6.27 -2.76 -21.78
CA ASP A 234 6.63 -4.00 -22.48
C ASP A 234 5.91 -4.11 -23.85
N GLU A 235 6.30 -5.05 -24.72
CA GLU A 235 5.75 -5.30 -26.07
C GLU A 235 4.33 -5.87 -26.15
N SER A 236 3.64 -6.08 -25.02
CA SER A 236 2.23 -6.52 -25.00
C SER A 236 1.32 -5.59 -25.83
N THR A 237 0.49 -6.15 -26.71
CA THR A 237 -0.41 -5.39 -27.59
C THR A 237 -1.43 -4.53 -26.84
N ALA A 238 -1.61 -4.79 -25.54
CA ALA A 238 -2.43 -3.98 -24.64
C ALA A 238 -1.97 -2.52 -24.54
N TYR A 239 -0.70 -2.22 -24.86
CA TYR A 239 -0.12 -0.88 -24.75
C TYR A 239 -0.05 -0.10 -26.07
N ASP A 240 -0.43 -0.70 -27.21
CA ASP A 240 -0.18 -0.13 -28.54
C ASP A 240 -0.90 1.19 -28.77
N THR A 241 -2.10 1.30 -28.23
CA THR A 241 -2.98 2.47 -28.34
C THR A 241 -2.50 3.67 -27.52
N LEU A 242 -1.54 3.49 -26.60
CA LEU A 242 -1.00 4.59 -25.80
C LEU A 242 -0.27 5.64 -26.65
N ASN A 243 0.33 5.21 -27.77
CA ASN A 243 1.00 6.08 -28.73
C ASN A 243 0.11 7.18 -29.31
N ALA A 244 -1.21 7.00 -29.28
CA ALA A 244 -2.14 8.01 -29.76
C ALA A 244 -2.17 9.27 -28.88
N ARG A 245 -1.77 9.17 -27.60
CA ARG A 245 -1.89 10.27 -26.61
C ARG A 245 -0.63 10.53 -25.80
N PHE A 246 0.29 9.58 -25.75
CA PHE A 246 1.52 9.67 -24.98
C PHE A 246 2.71 9.28 -25.86
N THR A 247 3.85 9.91 -25.61
CA THR A 247 5.12 9.41 -26.13
C THR A 247 5.38 8.05 -25.49
N THR A 248 5.28 6.95 -26.24
CA THR A 248 5.50 5.61 -25.67
C THR A 248 6.82 5.05 -26.17
N LYS A 249 7.59 4.49 -25.24
CA LYS A 249 8.82 3.77 -25.52
C LYS A 249 8.64 2.31 -25.11
N ARG A 250 8.88 1.39 -26.04
CA ARG A 250 8.69 -0.06 -25.85
C ARG A 250 10.05 -0.75 -25.73
N VAL A 251 10.15 -1.79 -24.91
CA VAL A 251 11.38 -2.59 -24.75
C VAL A 251 11.08 -4.06 -25.02
N ASN A 252 11.86 -4.66 -25.92
CA ASN A 252 11.81 -6.09 -26.17
C ASN A 252 12.70 -6.86 -25.19
N HIS A 253 12.11 -7.44 -24.15
CA HIS A 253 12.84 -8.21 -23.14
C HIS A 253 13.40 -9.55 -23.66
N GLN A 254 13.03 -10.00 -24.88
CA GLN A 254 13.60 -11.21 -25.50
C GLN A 254 14.94 -10.96 -26.22
N TYR A 255 15.23 -9.73 -26.64
CA TYR A 255 16.43 -9.40 -27.42
C TYR A 255 17.37 -8.42 -26.71
N GLU A 256 16.88 -7.50 -25.87
CA GLU A 256 17.74 -6.50 -25.20
C GLU A 256 17.26 -6.16 -23.76
N TYR A 257 18.13 -6.31 -22.74
CA TYR A 257 17.87 -5.86 -21.35
C TYR A 257 17.74 -4.33 -21.22
N ARG A 258 18.19 -3.61 -22.25
CA ARG A 258 18.11 -2.15 -22.41
C ARG A 258 18.22 -1.89 -23.90
N SER A 259 17.23 -1.21 -24.47
CA SER A 259 17.31 -0.80 -25.88
C SER A 259 18.59 0.01 -26.13
N LYS A 260 19.16 -0.03 -27.34
CA LYS A 260 20.27 0.87 -27.76
C LYS A 260 20.02 2.35 -27.44
N ASP A 261 18.75 2.76 -27.33
CA ASP A 261 18.32 4.13 -26.98
C ASP A 261 18.12 4.35 -25.46
N GLY A 262 18.47 3.36 -24.63
CA GLY A 262 18.43 3.44 -23.17
C GLY A 262 17.07 3.20 -22.52
N VAL A 263 16.06 2.77 -23.27
CA VAL A 263 14.71 2.45 -22.78
C VAL A 263 14.75 1.19 -21.91
N THR A 264 14.11 1.23 -20.72
CA THR A 264 14.01 0.10 -19.77
C THR A 264 12.60 0.01 -19.19
N ASN A 265 12.18 -1.16 -18.69
CA ASN A 265 10.97 -1.30 -17.85
C ASN A 265 11.29 -1.62 -16.37
N ASN A 266 12.56 -1.44 -15.98
CA ASN A 266 13.12 -1.93 -14.72
C ASN A 266 12.39 -1.41 -13.46
N LEU A 267 11.78 -0.22 -13.53
CA LEU A 267 11.01 0.29 -12.39
C LEU A 267 9.80 -0.60 -12.12
N ALA A 268 9.00 -0.95 -13.12
CA ALA A 268 7.84 -1.80 -12.91
C ALA A 268 8.25 -3.23 -12.48
N GLU A 269 9.29 -3.79 -13.11
CA GLU A 269 9.85 -5.09 -12.74
C GLU A 269 10.34 -5.13 -11.28
N SER A 270 11.03 -4.08 -10.83
CA SER A 270 11.51 -4.01 -9.44
C SER A 270 10.37 -4.01 -8.43
N TYR A 271 9.24 -3.37 -8.75
CA TYR A 271 8.02 -3.45 -7.93
C TYR A 271 7.49 -4.88 -7.88
N PHE A 272 7.34 -5.56 -9.03
CA PHE A 272 6.84 -6.93 -9.05
C PHE A 272 7.77 -7.90 -8.33
N SER A 273 9.09 -7.71 -8.44
CA SER A 273 10.08 -8.48 -7.70
C SER A 273 9.84 -8.41 -6.18
N ARG A 274 9.46 -7.23 -5.66
CA ARG A 274 9.19 -7.00 -4.23
C ARG A 274 7.80 -7.50 -3.83
N PHE A 275 6.79 -7.25 -4.65
CA PHE A 275 5.44 -7.77 -4.49
C PHE A 275 5.43 -9.32 -4.41
N ARG A 276 6.17 -10.01 -5.29
CA ARG A 276 6.29 -11.48 -5.27
C ARG A 276 6.95 -12.01 -4.00
N ARG A 277 7.95 -11.32 -3.45
CA ARG A 277 8.56 -11.70 -2.16
C ARG A 277 7.56 -11.57 -1.02
N MET A 278 6.71 -10.54 -1.03
CA MET A 278 5.61 -10.43 -0.07
C MET A 278 4.58 -11.55 -0.26
N GLN A 279 4.17 -11.81 -1.50
CA GLN A 279 3.20 -12.84 -1.84
C GLN A 279 3.67 -14.23 -1.43
N LEU A 280 4.87 -14.64 -1.84
CA LEU A 280 5.36 -16.00 -1.67
C LEU A 280 6.01 -16.23 -0.31
N GLY A 281 6.62 -15.20 0.28
CA GLY A 281 7.44 -15.33 1.48
C GLY A 281 6.75 -14.93 2.79
N GLN A 282 5.81 -13.99 2.76
CA GLN A 282 5.17 -13.48 3.98
C GLN A 282 3.72 -13.93 4.13
N MET A 283 2.96 -13.88 3.03
CA MET A 283 1.50 -14.00 3.09
C MET A 283 0.98 -15.31 2.51
N HIS A 284 1.76 -15.92 1.60
CA HIS A 284 1.51 -17.14 0.82
C HIS A 284 0.27 -17.13 -0.09
N LYS A 285 -0.83 -16.46 0.30
CA LYS A 285 -2.08 -16.42 -0.44
C LYS A 285 -2.73 -15.04 -0.37
N PHE A 286 -2.84 -14.37 -1.52
CA PHE A 286 -3.64 -13.17 -1.66
C PHE A 286 -5.03 -13.53 -2.18
N GLY A 287 -6.05 -13.33 -1.37
CA GLY A 287 -7.44 -13.41 -1.84
C GLY A 287 -7.74 -12.27 -2.81
N VAL A 288 -8.48 -12.55 -3.88
CA VAL A 288 -8.85 -11.56 -4.92
C VAL A 288 -9.58 -10.34 -4.34
N MET A 289 -10.41 -10.56 -3.31
CA MET A 289 -11.18 -9.52 -2.61
C MET A 289 -10.33 -8.36 -2.06
N TYR A 290 -9.09 -8.66 -1.66
CA TYR A 290 -8.17 -7.70 -1.02
C TYR A 290 -6.88 -7.53 -1.81
N LEU A 291 -6.85 -8.02 -3.05
CA LEU A 291 -5.64 -8.01 -3.86
C LEU A 291 -5.13 -6.57 -4.12
N ALA A 292 -6.05 -5.63 -4.37
CA ALA A 292 -5.72 -4.22 -4.52
C ALA A 292 -5.07 -3.63 -3.26
N ASN A 293 -5.57 -4.00 -2.07
CA ASN A 293 -4.98 -3.56 -0.80
C ASN A 293 -3.55 -4.08 -0.62
N TYR A 294 -3.28 -5.34 -1.00
CA TYR A 294 -1.93 -5.91 -0.96
C TYR A 294 -1.01 -5.27 -2.01
N ALA A 295 -1.48 -5.06 -3.24
CA ALA A 295 -0.70 -4.38 -4.28
C ALA A 295 -0.30 -2.96 -3.82
N ASN A 296 -1.26 -2.23 -3.23
CA ASN A 296 -1.01 -0.90 -2.70
C ASN A 296 -0.08 -0.89 -1.49
N GLU A 297 -0.15 -1.89 -0.60
CA GLU A 297 0.84 -2.04 0.49
C GLU A 297 2.26 -2.18 -0.08
N ALA A 298 2.45 -3.00 -1.11
CA ALA A 298 3.77 -3.14 -1.74
C ALA A 298 4.25 -1.83 -2.37
N ALA A 299 3.35 -1.09 -3.03
CA ALA A 299 3.65 0.20 -3.63
C ALA A 299 4.10 1.22 -2.57
N TYR A 300 3.31 1.36 -1.51
CA TYR A 300 3.61 2.24 -0.38
C TYR A 300 4.98 1.95 0.25
N ARG A 301 5.31 0.67 0.47
CA ARG A 301 6.60 0.26 1.04
C ARG A 301 7.78 0.55 0.11
N GLU A 302 7.57 0.46 -1.21
CA GLU A 302 8.59 0.82 -2.18
C GLU A 302 8.80 2.33 -2.23
N ASP A 303 7.72 3.12 -2.22
CA ASP A 303 7.81 4.58 -2.31
C ASP A 303 8.44 5.18 -1.05
N THR A 304 8.18 4.59 0.13
CA THR A 304 8.74 5.04 1.42
C THR A 304 10.07 4.35 1.80
N ARG A 305 10.69 3.55 0.90
CA ARG A 305 11.91 2.75 1.18
C ARG A 305 13.15 3.55 1.62
N ARG A 306 13.12 4.87 1.48
CA ARG A 306 14.19 5.81 1.87
C ARG A 306 13.78 6.76 2.99
N TRP A 307 12.62 6.53 3.59
CA TRP A 307 12.20 7.24 4.79
C TRP A 307 12.75 6.52 6.02
N SER A 308 12.90 7.26 7.12
CA SER A 308 13.15 6.65 8.42
C SER A 308 11.92 5.87 8.88
N ASN A 309 12.12 4.83 9.69
CA ASN A 309 10.99 4.02 10.16
C ASN A 309 10.01 4.81 11.04
N GLY A 310 10.45 5.87 11.72
CA GLY A 310 9.58 6.80 12.45
C GLY A 310 8.71 7.67 11.53
N GLU A 311 9.24 8.13 10.39
CA GLU A 311 8.45 8.85 9.38
C GLU A 311 7.36 7.93 8.80
N ILE A 312 7.71 6.69 8.47
CA ILE A 312 6.74 5.69 8.00
C ILE A 312 5.66 5.46 9.06
N PHE A 313 6.05 5.23 10.31
CA PHE A 313 5.09 5.04 11.40
C PHE A 313 4.13 6.21 11.54
N THR A 314 4.66 7.43 11.49
CA THR A 314 3.90 8.68 11.63
C THR A 314 2.90 8.82 10.48
N ASP A 315 3.34 8.60 9.25
CA ASP A 315 2.49 8.66 8.07
C ASP A 315 1.38 7.59 8.10
N ILE A 316 1.70 6.32 8.41
CA ILE A 316 0.68 5.28 8.55
C ILE A 316 -0.32 5.62 9.65
N LEU A 317 0.15 6.11 10.79
CA LEU A 317 -0.71 6.49 11.91
C LEU A 317 -1.65 7.65 11.55
N MET A 318 -1.13 8.67 10.87
CA MET A 318 -1.92 9.79 10.35
C MET A 318 -2.98 9.30 9.37
N LYS A 319 -2.60 8.51 8.36
CA LYS A 319 -3.56 7.90 7.41
C LYS A 319 -4.63 7.11 8.14
N CYS A 320 -4.27 6.30 9.14
CA CYS A 320 -5.23 5.56 9.95
C CYS A 320 -6.18 6.48 10.74
N ALA A 321 -5.67 7.59 11.29
CA ALA A 321 -6.45 8.54 12.08
C ALA A 321 -7.42 9.36 11.21
N GLN A 322 -7.11 9.56 9.93
CA GLN A 322 -7.92 10.33 8.99
C GLN A 322 -8.88 9.48 8.15
N THR A 323 -8.57 8.19 7.96
CA THR A 323 -9.42 7.27 7.19
C THR A 323 -10.72 6.99 7.93
N ARG A 324 -11.86 7.19 7.24
CA ARG A 324 -13.19 6.95 7.80
C ARG A 324 -13.44 5.47 8.09
N THR A 325 -14.37 5.20 9.00
CA THR A 325 -14.76 3.81 9.32
C THR A 325 -15.33 3.10 8.08
N HIS A 326 -14.68 2.02 7.65
CA HIS A 326 -15.14 1.23 6.51
C HIS A 326 -16.05 0.07 6.95
N LYS A 327 -17.22 -0.07 6.31
CA LYS A 327 -18.20 -1.12 6.64
C LYS A 327 -17.60 -2.53 6.57
N ASP A 328 -16.76 -2.81 5.57
CA ASP A 328 -16.13 -4.13 5.36
C ASP A 328 -15.31 -4.64 6.54
N TRP A 329 -14.89 -3.78 7.47
CA TRP A 329 -14.04 -4.15 8.59
C TRP A 329 -14.77 -4.11 9.95
N CYS A 330 -16.01 -3.62 9.99
CA CYS A 330 -16.86 -3.62 11.16
C CYS A 330 -17.70 -4.90 11.19
N GLY A 331 -17.48 -5.77 12.17
CA GLY A 331 -18.18 -7.06 12.22
C GLY A 331 -17.74 -8.05 11.14
N TYR A 332 -16.49 -7.95 10.68
CA TYR A 332 -15.92 -8.82 9.65
C TYR A 332 -16.13 -10.32 9.93
N TRP A 333 -15.90 -10.73 11.18
CA TRP A 333 -16.06 -12.13 11.61
C TRP A 333 -17.52 -12.53 11.91
N GLN A 334 -18.44 -11.57 11.89
CA GLN A 334 -19.88 -11.77 12.01
C GLN A 334 -20.57 -11.87 10.63
N GLY A 335 -19.78 -11.88 9.55
CA GLY A 335 -20.27 -12.04 8.18
C GLY A 335 -20.27 -10.76 7.35
N ASN A 336 -19.97 -9.60 7.95
CA ASN A 336 -19.87 -8.34 7.22
C ASN A 336 -18.53 -8.24 6.47
N LYS A 337 -18.44 -8.95 5.36
CA LYS A 337 -17.25 -8.99 4.49
C LYS A 337 -17.51 -8.20 3.21
N ARG A 338 -16.41 -7.73 2.61
CA ARG A 338 -16.44 -7.14 1.26
C ARG A 338 -17.16 -8.10 0.30
N LYS A 339 -18.07 -7.57 -0.53
CA LYS A 339 -18.90 -8.35 -1.45
C LYS A 339 -18.32 -8.50 -2.85
N SER A 340 -17.50 -7.54 -3.29
CA SER A 340 -16.85 -7.54 -4.61
C SER A 340 -15.37 -7.19 -4.50
N GLU A 341 -14.56 -7.69 -5.44
CA GLU A 341 -13.17 -7.26 -5.60
C GLU A 341 -13.09 -5.80 -6.07
N ARG A 342 -11.96 -5.14 -5.76
CA ARG A 342 -11.67 -3.77 -6.23
C ARG A 342 -10.96 -3.84 -7.57
N LEU A 343 -11.73 -3.76 -8.65
CA LEU A 343 -11.24 -3.76 -10.03
C LEU A 343 -11.35 -2.37 -10.65
N VAL A 344 -10.58 -2.15 -11.71
CA VAL A 344 -10.79 -1.05 -12.66
C VAL A 344 -11.98 -1.41 -13.57
N CYS A 345 -12.84 -0.44 -13.86
CA CYS A 345 -14.06 -0.62 -14.67
C CYS A 345 -13.97 0.10 -16.03
#